data_AF-A0A2A4LDH8-F1
#
_entry.id   AF-A0A2A4LDH8-F1
#
_cell.length_a   1.000
_cell.length_b   1.000
_cell.length_c   1.000
_cell.angle_alpha   90.00
_cell.angle_beta   90.00
_cell.angle_gamma   90.00
#
_symmetry.space_group_name_H-M   'P 1'
#
loop_
_entity.id
_entity.type
_entity.pdbx_description
1 polymer ?
#
loop_
_entity_poly.entity_id
_entity_poly.type
_entity_poly.pdbx_seq_one_letter_code
_entity_poly.pdbx_strand_id
1 'polypeptide(L)'
;MNAVIQSLLEFFAFDRTRRIGDVGLTDRKSLEAPAQPFFEAANRPAENYKIAYAGSLNGFAHISPRMDAALKTALELVSKNGGEVEEDCPDLPGLEKTFRTLRAMLWAALPGRAPDAIQKHYKPTLAKNIQQGRDLTVDDIYDAQLQRSKLFDTMHGFLGKYDVLACPTIGVESGPVEIEYPIMDNSDAHEDYISWLRYSFLSTATGLPSISIPVGFFDNGMPVGLQLIGRPRGEAALLSIARAIELVMGGPMKPIDPISKS
;
A
#
# COMPACT_ATOMS: atom_id res chain seq x y z
N MET A 1 7.93 16.27 -17.40
CA MET A 1 7.23 17.03 -16.35
C MET A 1 6.02 16.20 -15.94
N ASN A 2 6.08 15.63 -14.73
CA ASN A 2 5.03 14.99 -13.92
C ASN A 2 4.16 13.84 -14.51
N ALA A 3 4.75 12.66 -14.70
CA ALA A 3 4.00 11.41 -14.93
C ALA A 3 3.88 10.51 -13.67
N VAL A 4 4.79 10.66 -12.69
CA VAL A 4 4.89 9.74 -11.53
C VAL A 4 3.86 10.04 -10.44
N ILE A 5 3.53 11.32 -10.22
CA ILE A 5 2.45 11.71 -9.29
C ILE A 5 1.07 11.44 -9.91
N GLN A 6 0.97 11.41 -11.24
CA GLN A 6 -0.30 11.23 -11.95
C GLN A 6 -0.74 9.74 -12.01
N SER A 7 0.20 8.79 -12.09
CA SER A 7 -0.15 7.36 -12.14
C SER A 7 -0.48 6.75 -10.77
N LEU A 8 0.12 7.24 -9.68
CA LEU A 8 -0.19 6.77 -8.31
C LEU A 8 -1.57 7.24 -7.81
N LEU A 9 -2.08 8.35 -8.36
CA LEU A 9 -3.45 8.80 -8.10
C LEU A 9 -4.50 7.91 -8.79
N GLU A 10 -4.17 7.24 -9.91
CA GLU A 10 -5.17 6.46 -10.66
C GLU A 10 -5.52 5.10 -10.04
N PHE A 11 -4.70 4.56 -9.13
CA PHE A 11 -4.95 3.24 -8.51
C PHE A 11 -5.65 3.29 -7.15
N PHE A 12 -5.68 4.45 -6.48
CA PHE A 12 -6.35 4.63 -5.18
C PHE A 12 -7.30 5.84 -5.08
N ALA A 13 -7.41 6.70 -6.11
CA ALA A 13 -8.46 7.72 -6.15
C ALA A 13 -9.75 7.18 -6.79
N PHE A 14 -10.65 6.64 -5.98
CA PHE A 14 -12.08 6.71 -6.31
C PHE A 14 -12.60 8.11 -5.93
N ASP A 15 -12.11 9.13 -6.62
CA ASP A 15 -12.81 10.40 -6.76
C ASP A 15 -12.32 11.09 -8.05
N ARG A 16 -13.07 10.89 -9.13
CA ARG A 16 -12.90 11.68 -10.34
C ARG A 16 -13.76 12.93 -10.20
N THR A 17 -13.18 13.99 -9.68
CA THR A 17 -13.74 15.34 -9.81
C THR A 17 -13.93 15.68 -11.29
N ARG A 18 -15.17 15.73 -11.78
CA ARG A 18 -15.55 16.44 -13.00
C ARG A 18 -16.74 17.34 -12.72
N ARG A 19 -16.43 18.64 -12.71
CA ARG A 19 -17.26 19.87 -12.76
C ARG A 19 -18.77 19.80 -12.45
N ILE A 20 -19.12 20.76 -11.61
CA ILE A 20 -20.42 21.39 -11.34
C ILE A 20 -21.24 21.55 -12.63
N GLY A 21 -22.37 20.86 -12.70
CA GLY A 21 -23.34 20.95 -13.79
C GLY A 21 -24.09 19.63 -13.95
N ASP A 22 -25.13 19.48 -13.12
CA ASP A 22 -26.18 18.45 -13.21
C ASP A 22 -25.75 16.98 -13.20
N VAL A 23 -25.73 16.36 -12.03
CA VAL A 23 -26.61 15.23 -11.64
C VAL A 23 -26.48 15.04 -10.11
N GLY A 24 -27.59 15.09 -9.39
CA GLY A 24 -27.69 14.83 -7.95
C GLY A 24 -27.43 13.37 -7.57
N LEU A 25 -26.16 12.98 -7.57
CA LEU A 25 -25.64 11.77 -6.92
C LEU A 25 -24.39 12.18 -6.14
N THR A 26 -24.59 12.81 -4.98
CA THR A 26 -23.52 12.97 -3.99
C THR A 26 -23.03 11.58 -3.62
N ASP A 27 -21.79 11.24 -3.97
CA ASP A 27 -21.15 10.03 -3.48
C ASP A 27 -21.27 10.01 -1.96
N ARG A 28 -21.90 8.96 -1.40
CA ARG A 28 -22.12 8.82 0.05
C ARG A 28 -20.81 8.73 0.83
N LYS A 29 -19.69 8.47 0.14
CA LYS A 29 -18.34 8.44 0.70
C LYS A 29 -17.55 9.72 0.42
N SER A 30 -18.14 10.70 -0.26
CA SER A 30 -17.49 11.98 -0.53
C SER A 30 -17.14 12.65 0.79
N LEU A 31 -15.87 13.04 0.91
CA LEU A 31 -15.35 13.77 2.05
C LEU A 31 -15.38 15.27 1.76
N GLU A 32 -15.27 16.06 2.82
CA GLU A 32 -15.05 17.49 2.69
C GLU A 32 -13.76 17.75 1.89
N ALA A 33 -13.75 18.87 1.16
CA ALA A 33 -12.55 19.31 0.45
C ALA A 33 -11.39 19.49 1.45
N PRO A 34 -10.15 19.14 1.04
CA PRO A 34 -9.00 19.30 1.90
C PRO A 34 -8.77 20.78 2.22
N ALA A 35 -8.24 21.07 3.42
CA ALA A 35 -7.94 22.44 3.86
C ALA A 35 -6.97 23.18 2.93
N GLN A 36 -6.13 22.44 2.19
CA GLN A 36 -5.26 22.97 1.14
C GLN A 36 -5.25 22.02 -0.06
N PRO A 37 -5.03 22.52 -1.28
CA PRO A 37 -4.86 21.67 -2.46
C PRO A 37 -3.68 20.69 -2.28
N PHE A 38 -3.88 19.41 -2.59
CA PHE A 38 -2.82 18.40 -2.48
C PHE A 38 -1.58 18.72 -3.33
N PHE A 39 -1.76 19.42 -4.45
CA PHE A 39 -0.66 19.90 -5.27
C PHE A 39 0.25 20.88 -4.53
N GLU A 40 -0.30 21.77 -3.71
CA GLU A 40 0.51 22.67 -2.88
C GLU A 40 1.23 21.89 -1.78
N ALA A 41 0.55 20.94 -1.14
CA ALA A 41 1.14 20.09 -0.12
C ALA A 41 2.35 19.29 -0.66
N ALA A 42 2.22 18.70 -1.85
CA ALA A 42 3.29 17.95 -2.51
C ALA A 42 4.46 18.82 -2.98
N ASN A 43 4.29 20.15 -3.10
CA ASN A 43 5.36 21.08 -3.46
C ASN A 43 6.01 21.76 -2.25
N ARG A 44 5.53 21.48 -1.03
CA ARG A 44 6.12 21.95 0.23
C ARG A 44 6.65 20.73 0.97
N PRO A 45 7.92 20.36 0.79
CA PRO A 45 8.51 19.22 1.49
C PRO A 45 8.39 19.40 2.99
N ALA A 46 8.06 18.33 3.71
CA ALA A 46 7.97 18.38 5.17
C ALA A 46 9.37 18.66 5.76
N GLU A 47 9.40 19.53 6.76
CA GLU A 47 10.57 19.77 7.61
C GLU A 47 10.33 19.06 8.94
N ASN A 48 11.29 18.24 9.40
CA ASN A 48 11.21 17.45 10.64
C ASN A 48 10.00 16.49 10.69
N TYR A 49 10.21 15.24 10.32
CA TYR A 49 9.16 14.20 10.32
C TYR A 49 9.70 12.92 10.93
N LYS A 50 8.81 12.16 11.59
CA LYS A 50 9.14 10.90 12.25
C LYS A 50 8.61 9.70 11.49
N ILE A 51 9.51 8.79 11.15
CA ILE A 51 9.23 7.56 10.41
C ILE A 51 9.49 6.37 11.35
N ALA A 52 8.48 5.53 11.52
CA ALA A 52 8.71 4.17 12.01
C ALA A 52 9.01 3.26 10.82
N TYR A 53 10.14 2.56 10.81
CA TYR A 53 10.47 1.55 9.81
C TYR A 53 10.17 0.14 10.32
N ALA A 54 9.40 -0.61 9.53
CA ALA A 54 9.02 -1.98 9.81
C ALA A 54 9.30 -2.88 8.60
N GLY A 55 10.52 -3.38 8.48
CA GLY A 55 10.97 -4.20 7.35
C GLY A 55 10.11 -5.44 7.10
N SER A 56 9.86 -6.26 8.13
CA SER A 56 9.02 -7.47 8.02
C SER A 56 7.63 -7.33 8.63
N LEU A 57 7.24 -6.12 9.07
CA LEU A 57 6.01 -5.89 9.85
C LEU A 57 5.90 -6.87 11.05
N ASN A 58 6.94 -6.93 11.90
CA ASN A 58 7.07 -7.90 13.01
C ASN A 58 6.93 -9.37 12.57
N GLY A 59 7.54 -9.72 11.44
CA GLY A 59 7.51 -11.09 10.89
C GLY A 59 6.23 -11.45 10.14
N PHE A 60 5.28 -10.53 10.01
CA PHE A 60 4.05 -10.75 9.24
C PHE A 60 4.32 -10.96 7.75
N ALA A 61 5.22 -10.18 7.17
CA ALA A 61 5.56 -10.20 5.76
C ALA A 61 7.02 -10.63 5.55
N HIS A 62 7.25 -11.43 4.50
CA HIS A 62 8.59 -11.81 4.10
C HIS A 62 9.32 -10.60 3.52
N ILE A 63 10.61 -10.47 3.83
CA ILE A 63 11.54 -9.50 3.24
C ILE A 63 12.84 -10.21 2.92
N SER A 64 13.35 -10.05 1.70
CA SER A 64 14.65 -10.59 1.34
C SER A 64 15.76 -9.75 1.99
N PRO A 65 16.91 -10.35 2.36
CA PRO A 65 18.04 -9.60 2.91
C PRO A 65 18.49 -8.46 1.99
N ARG A 66 18.40 -8.66 0.67
CA ARG A 66 18.74 -7.65 -0.34
C ARG A 66 17.79 -6.44 -0.30
N MET A 67 16.48 -6.69 -0.16
CA MET A 67 15.48 -5.62 -0.05
C MET A 67 15.65 -4.86 1.27
N ASP A 68 15.82 -5.55 2.40
CA ASP A 68 16.01 -4.90 3.70
C ASP A 68 17.24 -4.00 3.71
N ALA A 69 18.37 -4.48 3.18
CA ALA A 69 19.60 -3.70 3.09
C ALA A 69 19.44 -2.44 2.23
N ALA A 70 18.74 -2.54 1.10
CA ALA A 70 18.49 -1.40 0.22
C ALA A 70 17.61 -0.34 0.88
N LEU A 71 16.52 -0.75 1.56
CA LEU A 71 15.62 0.17 2.25
C LEU A 71 16.30 0.82 3.47
N LYS A 72 17.09 0.07 4.24
CA LYS A 72 17.89 0.61 5.34
C LYS A 72 18.88 1.66 4.85
N THR A 73 19.57 1.41 3.74
CA THR A 73 20.49 2.39 3.13
C THR A 73 19.76 3.67 2.72
N ALA A 74 18.59 3.56 2.09
CA ALA A 74 17.79 4.72 1.73
C ALA A 74 17.30 5.51 2.96
N LEU A 75 16.85 4.81 4.01
CA LEU A 75 16.38 5.43 5.25
C LEU A 75 17.51 6.06 6.05
N GLU A 76 18.73 5.52 6.02
CA GLU A 76 19.91 6.17 6.59
C GLU A 76 20.22 7.52 5.90
N LEU A 77 20.04 7.60 4.57
CA LEU A 77 20.18 8.87 3.85
C LEU A 77 19.10 9.86 4.27
N VAL A 78 17.85 9.41 4.46
CA VAL A 78 16.76 10.23 5.00
C VAL A 78 17.12 10.76 6.39
N SER A 79 17.64 9.90 7.28
CA SER A 79 18.08 10.30 8.62
C SER A 79 19.19 11.36 8.59
N LYS A 80 20.18 11.20 7.71
CA LYS A 80 21.28 12.16 7.54
C LYS A 80 20.81 13.52 7.00
N ASN A 81 19.62 13.60 6.43
CA ASN A 81 19.04 14.80 5.84
C ASN A 81 17.82 15.34 6.61
N GLY A 82 17.73 15.03 7.91
CA GLY A 82 16.78 15.66 8.84
C GLY A 82 15.47 14.92 9.07
N GLY A 83 15.27 13.75 8.47
CA GLY A 83 14.21 12.83 8.90
C GLY A 83 14.60 12.13 10.20
N GLU A 84 13.64 11.84 11.08
CA GLU A 84 13.86 10.95 12.21
C GLU A 84 13.34 9.56 11.82
N VAL A 85 14.21 8.55 11.82
CA VAL A 85 13.85 7.17 11.49
C VAL A 85 14.16 6.26 12.67
N GLU A 86 13.17 5.51 13.12
CA GLU A 86 13.28 4.52 14.19
C GLU A 86 12.72 3.18 13.72
N GLU A 87 13.34 2.07 14.12
CA GLU A 87 12.71 0.75 13.94
C GLU A 87 11.60 0.58 14.98
N ASP A 88 10.34 0.58 14.53
CA ASP A 88 9.18 0.31 15.35
C ASP A 88 8.03 -0.21 14.47
N CYS A 89 7.15 -1.02 15.05
CA CYS A 89 5.98 -1.58 14.37
C CYS A 89 4.89 -1.91 15.40
N PRO A 90 3.63 -1.49 15.17
CA PRO A 90 2.54 -1.86 16.06
C PRO A 90 2.22 -3.36 15.94
N ASP A 91 1.66 -3.92 17.00
CA ASP A 91 1.08 -5.27 16.95
C ASP A 91 -0.23 -5.25 16.15
N LEU A 92 -0.30 -6.08 15.11
CA LEU A 92 -1.43 -6.12 14.16
C LEU A 92 -2.13 -7.50 14.18
N PRO A 93 -2.63 -7.95 15.34
CA PRO A 93 -3.25 -9.26 15.45
C PRO A 93 -4.45 -9.38 14.50
N GLY A 94 -4.61 -10.54 13.88
CA GLY A 94 -5.74 -10.81 12.99
C GLY A 94 -5.75 -10.03 11.68
N LEU A 95 -4.69 -9.30 11.31
CA LEU A 95 -4.60 -8.58 10.03
C LEU A 95 -4.82 -9.50 8.83
N GLU A 96 -4.13 -10.66 8.78
CA GLU A 96 -4.26 -11.59 7.66
C GLU A 96 -5.70 -12.13 7.53
N LYS A 97 -6.29 -12.61 8.63
CA LYS A 97 -7.68 -13.10 8.63
C LYS A 97 -8.65 -12.00 8.18
N THR A 98 -8.51 -10.79 8.73
CA THR A 98 -9.36 -9.64 8.42
C THR A 98 -9.30 -9.27 6.94
N PHE A 99 -8.09 -9.10 6.40
CA PHE A 99 -7.90 -8.76 5.00
C PHE A 99 -8.46 -9.85 4.08
N ARG A 100 -8.14 -11.13 4.34
CA ARG A 100 -8.58 -12.26 3.52
C ARG A 100 -10.10 -12.40 3.51
N THR A 101 -10.76 -12.28 4.66
CA THR A 101 -12.23 -12.33 4.77
C THR A 101 -12.89 -11.19 4.01
N LEU A 102 -12.48 -9.94 4.25
CA LEU A 102 -13.09 -8.77 3.59
C LEU A 102 -12.81 -8.75 2.09
N ARG A 103 -11.62 -9.20 1.68
CA ARG A 103 -11.27 -9.39 0.27
C ARG A 103 -12.19 -10.44 -0.37
N ALA A 104 -12.28 -11.64 0.20
CA ALA A 104 -13.11 -12.71 -0.35
C ALA A 104 -14.58 -12.29 -0.47
N MET A 105 -15.11 -11.61 0.56
CA MET A 105 -16.44 -10.98 0.53
C MET A 105 -16.59 -10.02 -0.66
N LEU A 106 -15.64 -9.12 -0.89
CA LEU A 106 -15.66 -8.18 -2.01
C LEU A 106 -15.68 -8.91 -3.36
N TRP A 107 -14.85 -9.94 -3.53
CA TRP A 107 -14.78 -10.70 -4.78
C TRP A 107 -16.06 -11.51 -5.04
N ALA A 108 -16.68 -12.09 -4.00
CA ALA A 108 -17.96 -12.77 -4.13
C ALA A 108 -19.11 -11.80 -4.44
N ALA A 109 -19.10 -10.60 -3.85
CA ALA A 109 -20.17 -9.61 -4.02
C ALA A 109 -20.15 -8.92 -5.39
N LEU A 110 -18.96 -8.72 -5.97
CA LEU A 110 -18.78 -8.02 -7.24
C LEU A 110 -18.50 -9.01 -8.40
N PRO A 111 -17.27 -9.51 -8.64
CA PRO A 111 -17.04 -10.51 -9.69
C PRO A 111 -17.84 -11.80 -9.57
N GLY A 112 -18.11 -12.28 -8.35
CA GLY A 112 -18.89 -13.49 -8.12
C GLY A 112 -20.36 -13.38 -8.55
N ARG A 113 -20.84 -12.17 -8.88
CA ARG A 113 -22.17 -11.88 -9.42
C ARG A 113 -22.17 -11.48 -10.90
N ALA A 114 -21.01 -11.48 -11.57
CA ALA A 114 -20.97 -11.26 -13.01
C ALA A 114 -21.67 -12.40 -13.76
N PRO A 115 -22.17 -12.22 -14.99
CA PRO A 115 -22.77 -13.30 -15.77
C PRO A 115 -21.79 -14.46 -16.02
N ASP A 116 -22.28 -15.69 -16.16
CA ASP A 116 -21.46 -16.89 -16.41
C ASP A 116 -20.59 -16.75 -17.67
N ALA A 117 -21.10 -16.04 -18.69
CA ALA A 117 -20.36 -15.73 -19.90
C ALA A 117 -19.07 -14.93 -19.65
N ILE A 118 -18.98 -14.21 -18.53
CA ILE A 118 -17.78 -13.51 -18.05
C ILE A 118 -16.99 -14.40 -17.11
N GLN A 119 -17.65 -15.02 -16.12
CA GLN A 119 -16.97 -15.85 -15.12
C GLN A 119 -16.18 -17.01 -15.73
N LYS A 120 -16.59 -17.54 -16.89
CA LYS A 120 -15.85 -18.61 -17.61
C LYS A 120 -14.42 -18.21 -18.01
N HIS A 121 -14.10 -16.91 -18.04
CA HIS A 121 -12.77 -16.38 -18.37
C HIS A 121 -11.93 -16.07 -17.14
N TYR A 122 -12.44 -16.29 -15.92
CA TYR A 122 -11.69 -16.02 -14.70
C TYR A 122 -10.55 -17.00 -14.51
N LYS A 123 -9.41 -16.47 -14.06
CA LYS A 123 -8.30 -17.30 -13.59
C LYS A 123 -8.76 -18.18 -12.41
N PRO A 124 -8.20 -19.38 -12.24
CA PRO A 124 -8.52 -20.26 -11.10
C PRO A 124 -8.32 -19.57 -9.73
N THR A 125 -7.33 -18.69 -9.61
CA THR A 125 -7.06 -17.93 -8.38
C THR A 125 -8.21 -17.00 -7.99
N LEU A 126 -8.82 -16.30 -8.96
CA LEU A 126 -10.00 -15.47 -8.74
C LEU A 126 -11.23 -16.32 -8.42
N ALA A 127 -11.45 -17.42 -9.16
CA ALA A 127 -12.55 -18.34 -8.90
C ALA A 127 -12.50 -18.92 -7.48
N LYS A 128 -11.31 -19.30 -6.99
CA LYS A 128 -11.09 -19.77 -5.62
C LYS A 128 -11.45 -18.69 -4.60
N ASN A 129 -11.07 -17.43 -4.82
CA ASN A 129 -11.36 -16.35 -3.88
C ASN A 129 -12.84 -15.94 -3.86
N ILE A 130 -13.52 -16.03 -5.01
CA ILE A 130 -14.98 -15.93 -5.10
C ILE A 130 -15.64 -17.03 -4.28
N GLN A 131 -15.19 -18.28 -4.41
CA GLN A 131 -15.76 -19.39 -3.65
C GLN A 131 -15.53 -19.21 -2.14
N GLN A 132 -14.31 -18.83 -1.73
CA GLN A 132 -14.02 -18.47 -0.34
C GLN A 132 -15.00 -17.42 0.20
N GLY A 133 -15.36 -16.42 -0.61
CA GLY A 133 -16.32 -15.39 -0.20
C GLY A 133 -17.76 -15.89 -0.12
N ARG A 134 -18.14 -16.90 -0.91
CA ARG A 134 -19.45 -17.58 -0.84
C ARG A 134 -19.56 -18.50 0.38
N ASP A 135 -18.44 -19.04 0.83
CA ASP A 135 -18.36 -19.93 1.99
C ASP A 135 -18.35 -19.16 3.33
N LEU A 136 -18.20 -17.83 3.30
CA LEU A 136 -18.21 -17.01 4.52
C LEU A 136 -19.57 -17.04 5.22
N THR A 137 -19.54 -17.20 6.53
CA THR A 137 -20.71 -16.96 7.38
C THR A 137 -20.89 -15.47 7.65
N VAL A 138 -22.07 -15.09 8.15
CA VAL A 138 -22.32 -13.72 8.60
C VAL A 138 -21.42 -13.37 9.80
N ASP A 139 -21.17 -14.33 10.69
CA ASP A 139 -20.28 -14.15 11.86
C ASP A 139 -18.84 -13.88 11.43
N ASP A 140 -18.33 -14.55 10.39
CA ASP A 140 -16.99 -14.26 9.84
C ASP A 140 -16.87 -12.79 9.39
N ILE A 141 -17.94 -12.26 8.80
CA ILE A 141 -18.00 -10.87 8.34
C ILE A 141 -18.07 -9.92 9.54
N TYR A 142 -18.90 -10.22 10.55
CA TYR A 142 -18.98 -9.43 11.77
C TYR A 142 -17.64 -9.34 12.50
N ASP A 143 -16.98 -10.48 12.69
CA ASP A 143 -15.67 -10.57 13.31
C ASP A 143 -14.61 -9.78 12.52
N ALA A 144 -14.62 -9.91 11.18
CA ALA A 144 -13.68 -9.18 10.34
C ALA A 144 -13.91 -7.66 10.38
N GLN A 145 -15.16 -7.19 10.40
CA GLN A 145 -15.44 -5.76 10.52
C GLN A 145 -15.06 -5.21 11.90
N LEU A 146 -15.34 -5.95 12.97
CA LEU A 146 -14.91 -5.56 14.32
C LEU A 146 -13.38 -5.52 14.43
N GLN A 147 -12.70 -6.52 13.86
CA GLN A 147 -11.24 -6.56 13.85
C GLN A 147 -10.63 -5.44 13.00
N ARG A 148 -11.28 -5.09 11.88
CA ARG A 148 -10.90 -3.91 11.07
C ARG A 148 -10.89 -2.63 11.90
N SER A 149 -11.91 -2.39 12.72
CA SER A 149 -11.95 -1.23 13.61
C SER A 149 -10.82 -1.25 14.64
N LYS A 150 -10.54 -2.41 15.25
CA LYS A 150 -9.42 -2.54 16.20
C LYS A 150 -8.07 -2.26 15.54
N LEU A 151 -7.84 -2.78 14.33
CA LEU A 151 -6.62 -2.50 13.56
C LEU A 151 -6.48 -1.00 13.25
N PHE A 152 -7.59 -0.34 12.90
CA PHE A 152 -7.61 1.11 12.69
C PHE A 152 -7.26 1.87 13.97
N ASP A 153 -7.85 1.53 15.12
CA ASP A 153 -7.58 2.18 16.40
C ASP A 153 -6.12 1.99 16.84
N THR A 154 -5.58 0.77 16.68
CA THR A 154 -4.16 0.49 16.93
C THR A 154 -3.26 1.37 16.08
N MET A 155 -3.53 1.44 14.77
CA MET A 155 -2.73 2.29 13.86
C MET A 155 -2.90 3.77 14.18
N HIS A 156 -4.10 4.21 14.55
CA HIS A 156 -4.34 5.61 14.93
C HIS A 156 -3.52 6.00 16.16
N GLY A 157 -3.49 5.13 17.19
CA GLY A 157 -2.65 5.34 18.37
C GLY A 157 -1.15 5.27 18.07
N PHE A 158 -0.73 4.33 17.23
CA PHE A 158 0.66 4.19 16.79
C PHE A 158 1.16 5.43 16.03
N LEU A 159 0.36 5.88 15.07
CA LEU A 159 0.60 7.13 14.34
C LEU A 159 0.35 8.36 15.22
N GLY A 160 0.06 8.24 16.52
CA GLY A 160 0.21 9.36 17.46
C GLY A 160 1.67 9.67 17.78
N LYS A 161 2.57 8.68 17.64
CA LYS A 161 4.01 8.78 17.92
C LYS A 161 4.84 9.11 16.68
N TYR A 162 4.44 8.57 15.54
CA TYR A 162 5.11 8.71 14.25
C TYR A 162 4.20 9.42 13.25
N ASP A 163 4.78 10.08 12.25
CA ASP A 163 4.00 10.71 11.19
C ASP A 163 3.59 9.70 10.11
N VAL A 164 4.48 8.73 9.83
CA VAL A 164 4.24 7.63 8.90
C VAL A 164 4.87 6.32 9.39
N LEU A 165 4.23 5.21 9.03
CA LEU A 165 4.84 3.88 9.03
C LEU A 165 5.44 3.62 7.65
N ALA A 166 6.73 3.33 7.59
CA ALA A 166 7.46 2.95 6.40
C ALA A 166 7.71 1.43 6.37
N CYS A 167 7.40 0.80 5.25
CA CYS A 167 7.65 -0.61 5.01
C CYS A 167 7.94 -0.84 3.52
N PRO A 168 8.47 -2.01 3.12
CA PRO A 168 8.57 -2.35 1.72
C PRO A 168 7.22 -2.23 0.99
N THR A 169 7.24 -1.81 -0.27
CA THR A 169 6.05 -1.99 -1.13
C THR A 169 5.85 -3.47 -1.45
N ILE A 170 6.95 -4.15 -1.77
CA ILE A 170 7.06 -5.60 -1.96
C ILE A 170 8.37 -6.04 -1.29
N GLY A 171 8.38 -7.18 -0.59
CA GLY A 171 9.52 -7.62 0.21
C GLY A 171 10.66 -8.26 -0.60
N VAL A 172 10.48 -8.44 -1.90
CA VAL A 172 11.44 -9.09 -2.80
C VAL A 172 11.63 -8.26 -4.05
N GLU A 173 12.74 -8.49 -4.72
CA GLU A 173 13.04 -7.88 -6.00
C GLU A 173 12.12 -8.38 -7.12
N SER A 174 11.87 -7.54 -8.12
CA SER A 174 11.09 -7.91 -9.30
C SER A 174 11.73 -9.08 -10.04
N GLY A 175 10.94 -10.14 -10.24
CA GLY A 175 11.36 -11.32 -11.00
C GLY A 175 11.00 -11.24 -12.49
N PRO A 176 11.39 -12.28 -13.27
CA PRO A 176 10.98 -12.45 -14.67
C PRO A 176 9.46 -12.47 -14.84
N VAL A 177 8.97 -11.95 -15.97
CA VAL A 177 7.54 -11.81 -16.27
C VAL A 177 6.81 -13.16 -16.39
N GLU A 178 7.55 -14.22 -16.68
CA GLU A 178 7.06 -15.59 -16.79
C GLU A 178 6.70 -16.20 -15.43
N ILE A 179 7.23 -15.62 -14.34
CA ILE A 179 6.93 -16.05 -12.97
C ILE A 179 5.71 -15.28 -12.48
N GLU A 180 4.57 -15.97 -12.34
CA GLU A 180 3.29 -15.32 -12.00
C GLU A 180 3.29 -14.62 -10.63
N TYR A 181 4.02 -15.16 -9.66
CA TYR A 181 4.27 -14.54 -8.36
C TYR A 181 5.58 -15.06 -7.76
N PRO A 182 6.29 -14.26 -6.94
CA PRO A 182 7.56 -14.66 -6.37
C PRO A 182 7.41 -15.93 -5.52
N ILE A 183 8.35 -16.86 -5.68
CA ILE A 183 8.51 -18.00 -4.78
C ILE A 183 9.39 -17.51 -3.63
N MET A 184 8.85 -17.48 -2.42
CA MET A 184 9.61 -17.06 -1.24
C MET A 184 10.18 -18.32 -0.59
N ASP A 185 11.46 -18.29 -0.19
CA ASP A 185 12.17 -19.45 0.37
C ASP A 185 11.73 -19.82 1.81
N ASN A 186 10.58 -19.31 2.27
CA ASN A 186 10.09 -19.60 3.62
C ASN A 186 9.30 -20.92 3.65
N SER A 187 9.69 -21.77 4.60
CA SER A 187 9.12 -23.09 4.87
C SER A 187 7.68 -23.09 5.42
N ASP A 188 7.00 -21.94 5.45
CA ASP A 188 5.68 -21.82 6.06
C ASP A 188 4.59 -22.25 5.07
N ALA A 189 3.86 -23.30 5.44
CA ALA A 189 2.85 -24.02 4.64
C ALA A 189 1.59 -23.20 4.25
N HIS A 190 1.63 -21.87 4.37
CA HIS A 190 0.50 -20.96 4.14
C HIS A 190 0.77 -19.91 3.06
N GLU A 191 1.84 -20.04 2.28
CA GLU A 191 2.09 -19.16 1.14
C GLU A 191 1.15 -19.46 -0.04
N ASP A 192 0.28 -18.51 -0.36
CA ASP A 192 -0.53 -18.51 -1.57
C ASP A 192 -0.24 -17.27 -2.42
N TYR A 193 -0.89 -17.16 -3.57
CA TYR A 193 -0.62 -16.11 -4.56
C TYR A 193 -0.78 -14.67 -4.04
N ILE A 194 -1.36 -14.43 -2.87
CA ILE A 194 -1.48 -13.09 -2.27
C ILE A 194 -0.53 -12.84 -1.11
N SER A 195 0.23 -13.86 -0.65
CA SER A 195 1.16 -13.70 0.47
C SER A 195 2.28 -12.71 0.17
N TRP A 196 2.74 -12.62 -1.09
CA TRP A 196 3.72 -11.60 -1.49
C TRP A 196 3.16 -10.16 -1.52
N LEU A 197 1.84 -9.99 -1.43
CA LEU A 197 1.15 -8.70 -1.36
C LEU A 197 0.89 -8.23 0.09
N ARG A 198 1.38 -8.96 1.11
CA ARG A 198 1.09 -8.71 2.53
C ARG A 198 1.34 -7.27 2.99
N TYR A 199 2.33 -6.57 2.42
CA TYR A 199 2.59 -5.16 2.75
C TYR A 199 1.42 -4.22 2.41
N SER A 200 0.56 -4.58 1.46
CA SER A 200 -0.65 -3.81 1.12
C SER A 200 -1.85 -4.12 2.03
N PHE A 201 -1.78 -5.18 2.84
CA PHE A 201 -2.94 -5.66 3.59
C PHE A 201 -3.36 -4.64 4.63
N LEU A 202 -2.38 -4.03 5.31
CA LEU A 202 -2.62 -3.08 6.39
C LEU A 202 -3.39 -1.85 5.90
N SER A 203 -2.85 -1.14 4.89
CA SER A 203 -3.49 0.06 4.33
C SER A 203 -4.85 -0.25 3.74
N THR A 204 -4.99 -1.37 3.02
CA THR A 204 -6.27 -1.77 2.42
C THR A 204 -7.31 -2.15 3.47
N ALA A 205 -6.94 -2.93 4.49
CA ALA A 205 -7.85 -3.35 5.55
C ALA A 205 -8.28 -2.15 6.38
N THR A 206 -7.35 -1.27 6.77
CA THR A 206 -7.66 -0.12 7.64
C THR A 206 -8.25 1.07 6.88
N GLY A 207 -8.05 1.16 5.57
CA GLY A 207 -8.42 2.33 4.77
C GLY A 207 -7.54 3.55 5.02
N LEU A 208 -6.34 3.36 5.56
CA LEU A 208 -5.37 4.44 5.79
C LEU A 208 -4.74 4.88 4.46
N PRO A 209 -4.43 6.18 4.30
CA PRO A 209 -3.74 6.64 3.12
C PRO A 209 -2.34 6.05 3.05
N SER A 210 -1.97 5.53 1.88
CA SER A 210 -0.66 4.96 1.63
C SER A 210 -0.12 5.38 0.28
N ILE A 211 1.19 5.60 0.18
CA ILE A 211 1.89 5.93 -1.06
C ILE A 211 3.14 5.07 -1.19
N SER A 212 3.42 4.57 -2.40
CA SER A 212 4.69 3.92 -2.73
C SER A 212 5.58 4.92 -3.45
N ILE A 213 6.78 5.14 -2.94
CA ILE A 213 7.80 5.98 -3.58
C ILE A 213 9.02 5.14 -3.96
N PRO A 214 9.62 5.36 -5.14
CA PRO A 214 10.90 4.76 -5.46
C PRO A 214 11.99 5.38 -4.58
N VAL A 215 12.89 4.57 -4.05
CA VAL A 215 14.02 5.02 -3.20
C VAL A 215 15.38 4.56 -3.70
N GLY A 216 15.43 4.00 -4.93
CA GLY A 216 16.67 3.64 -5.59
C GLY A 216 16.47 2.51 -6.60
N PHE A 217 17.59 1.96 -7.05
CA PHE A 217 17.64 0.82 -7.93
C PHE A 217 18.66 -0.20 -7.39
N PHE A 218 18.37 -1.47 -7.62
CA PHE A 218 19.37 -2.53 -7.53
C PHE A 218 20.38 -2.41 -8.70
N ASP A 219 21.52 -3.07 -8.57
CA ASP A 219 22.61 -3.01 -9.58
C ASP A 219 22.21 -3.51 -10.98
N ASN A 220 21.12 -4.27 -11.07
CA ASN A 220 20.53 -4.75 -12.33
C ASN A 220 19.44 -3.82 -12.88
N GLY A 221 19.28 -2.63 -12.31
CA GLY A 221 18.31 -1.62 -12.74
C GLY A 221 16.88 -1.86 -12.24
N MET A 222 16.63 -2.84 -11.36
CA MET A 222 15.30 -3.04 -10.78
C MET A 222 15.01 -2.02 -9.68
N PRO A 223 13.80 -1.41 -9.65
CA PRO A 223 13.50 -0.33 -8.72
C PRO A 223 13.24 -0.86 -7.30
N VAL A 224 13.62 -0.07 -6.30
CA VAL A 224 13.35 -0.33 -4.87
C VAL A 224 12.20 0.57 -4.43
N GLY A 225 11.11 -0.05 -3.96
CA GLY A 225 9.90 0.66 -3.53
C GLY A 225 9.75 0.73 -2.02
N LEU A 226 9.60 1.94 -1.48
CA LEU A 226 9.24 2.21 -0.09
C LEU A 226 7.77 2.64 -0.02
N GLN A 227 6.97 1.90 0.75
CA GLN A 227 5.60 2.28 1.05
C GLN A 227 5.57 3.08 2.35
N LEU A 228 4.83 4.20 2.33
CA LEU A 228 4.52 5.02 3.51
C LEU A 228 3.02 4.92 3.79
N ILE A 229 2.64 4.67 5.03
CA ILE A 229 1.26 4.63 5.51
C ILE A 229 1.07 5.79 6.50
N GLY A 230 0.16 6.71 6.19
CA GLY A 230 -0.09 7.92 6.96
C GLY A 230 -1.33 7.85 7.84
N ARG A 231 -1.54 8.94 8.59
CA ARG A 231 -2.71 9.13 9.46
C ARG A 231 -4.02 9.15 8.66
N PRO A 232 -5.16 8.77 9.28
CA PRO A 232 -6.47 8.99 8.67
C PRO A 232 -6.63 10.45 8.26
N ARG A 233 -7.03 10.70 7.00
CA ARG A 233 -7.17 12.06 6.43
C ARG A 233 -5.87 12.87 6.41
N GLY A 234 -4.73 12.19 6.43
CA GLY A 234 -3.39 12.78 6.46
C GLY A 234 -2.72 12.88 5.10
N GLU A 235 -3.45 12.80 3.99
CA GLU A 235 -2.91 12.72 2.62
C GLU A 235 -1.99 13.90 2.29
N ALA A 236 -2.33 15.11 2.72
CA ALA A 236 -1.50 16.30 2.50
C ALA A 236 -0.13 16.18 3.20
N ALA A 237 -0.11 15.71 4.45
CA ALA A 237 1.13 15.48 5.19
C ALA A 237 1.92 14.30 4.59
N LEU A 238 1.24 13.22 4.23
CA LEU A 238 1.84 12.06 3.58
C LEU A 238 2.54 12.43 2.27
N LEU A 239 1.90 13.24 1.42
CA LEU A 239 2.49 13.74 0.18
C LEU A 239 3.68 14.67 0.43
N SER A 240 3.59 15.52 1.45
CA SER A 240 4.67 16.43 1.85
C SER A 240 5.91 15.66 2.36
N ILE A 241 5.72 14.59 3.15
CA ILE A 241 6.79 13.69 3.60
C ILE A 241 7.37 12.89 2.43
N ALA A 242 6.51 12.32 1.59
CA ALA A 242 6.93 11.60 0.39
C ALA A 242 7.79 12.48 -0.52
N ARG A 243 7.43 13.76 -0.67
CA ARG A 243 8.24 14.75 -1.40
C ARG A 243 9.60 14.99 -0.74
N ALA A 244 9.65 15.11 0.57
CA ALA A 244 10.91 15.30 1.30
C ALA A 244 11.86 14.12 1.05
N ILE A 245 11.36 12.89 1.17
CA ILE A 245 12.15 11.68 0.88
C ILE A 245 12.58 11.65 -0.58
N GLU A 246 11.67 11.92 -1.53
CA GLU A 246 12.01 11.97 -2.96
C GLU A 246 13.16 12.95 -3.26
N LEU A 247 13.17 14.13 -2.62
CA LEU A 247 14.25 15.10 -2.78
C LEU A 247 15.59 14.59 -2.24
N VAL A 248 15.59 13.89 -1.09
CA VAL A 248 16.80 13.25 -0.55
C VAL A 248 17.32 12.17 -1.51
N MET A 249 16.42 11.47 -2.20
CA MET A 249 16.77 10.46 -3.21
C MET A 249 17.23 11.05 -4.57
N GLY A 250 17.36 12.38 -4.68
CA GLY A 250 17.82 13.05 -5.90
C GLY A 250 16.70 13.54 -6.83
N GLY A 251 15.45 13.55 -6.35
CA GLY A 251 14.28 14.06 -7.07
C GLY A 251 13.50 12.97 -7.81
N PRO A 252 12.54 13.35 -8.67
CA PRO A 252 11.63 12.41 -9.30
C PRO A 252 12.39 11.43 -10.19
N MET A 253 12.41 10.17 -9.77
CA MET A 253 12.92 9.08 -10.60
C MET A 253 11.99 8.92 -11.80
N LYS A 254 12.59 8.90 -13.00
CA LYS A 254 11.82 8.69 -14.23
C LYS A 254 11.27 7.26 -14.22
N PRO A 255 10.05 7.03 -14.73
CA PRO A 255 9.59 5.68 -14.99
C PRO A 255 10.63 4.92 -15.82
N ILE A 256 10.89 3.67 -15.47
CA ILE A 256 11.66 2.76 -16.32
C ILE A 256 10.93 2.72 -17.66
N ASP A 257 11.65 3.01 -18.74
CA ASP A 257 11.13 2.76 -20.08
C ASP A 257 11.23 1.25 -20.32
N PRO A 258 10.11 0.52 -20.42
CA PRO A 258 10.12 -0.93 -20.54
C PRO A 258 10.72 -1.42 -21.87
N ILE A 259 10.97 -0.50 -22.82
CA ILE A 259 11.53 -0.81 -24.14
C ILE A 259 13.05 -0.59 -24.14
N SER A 260 13.54 0.41 -23.40
CA SER A 260 14.98 0.67 -23.33
C SER A 260 15.60 -0.07 -22.16
N LYS A 261 16.55 -0.98 -22.42
CA LYS A 261 17.49 -1.43 -21.39
C LYS A 261 18.41 -0.24 -21.07
N SER A 262 18.06 0.55 -20.06
CA SER A 262 18.93 1.58 -19.50
C SER A 262 20.14 0.95 -18.83
#